data_AF-A0A1A9WL42-F1
#
_entry.id   AF-A0A1A9WL42-F1
#
_cell.length_a   1.000
_cell.length_b   1.000
_cell.length_c   1.000
_cell.angle_alpha   90.00
_cell.angle_beta   90.00
_cell.angle_gamma   90.00
#
_symmetry.space_group_name_H-M   'P 1'
#
loop_
_entity.id
_entity.type
_entity.pdbx_description
1 polymer ?
#
loop_
_entity_poly.entity_id
_entity_poly.type
_entity_poly.pdbx_seq_one_letter_code
_entity_poly.pdbx_strand_id
1 'polypeptide(L)'
;MAHPVVGAYCAAILPKSDYDFDVFRQELREGSRLERLKMECFFKLLNQRLRFGYLKFFAVERVEIIFRQQLNILNKTNKCNTDEKEPDEELTHGIFSWSLDKFLHRRTLRNFIFIEVLKKFSEKCLDTYKFRYDLKELLGLVNLVFDGLYSDMSDQSIDIETHTEKPILDARELLKKQENIENEYKRNKSIFTQLVNAQLLMSQRQHRQSHIALKMNLETKILYSHLWDPIERRYQLNWYRTKLHQTQLKMEIMQKSFNSNINAFMRRTFEEERCSSSCMDFFYTMIEKLKINIQAMQTKYDTDYEQAENKLNLKRMQIEKLKDQQRYQSEQIIRFHEEIEAMRIREIKAKEKQEREAAEKMKVGSNQIETNIL
;
A
#
# COMPACT_ATOMS: atom_id res chain seq x y z
N MET A 1 0.78 -50.99 -104.36
CA MET A 1 1.56 -52.03 -103.68
C MET A 1 1.95 -51.50 -102.30
N ALA A 2 1.58 -52.25 -101.26
CA ALA A 2 2.01 -52.16 -99.86
C ALA A 2 2.18 -50.75 -99.23
N HIS A 3 1.18 -50.35 -98.44
CA HIS A 3 1.29 -49.24 -97.48
C HIS A 3 2.12 -49.66 -96.24
N PRO A 4 2.80 -48.71 -95.58
CA PRO A 4 3.72 -49.01 -94.49
C PRO A 4 3.00 -49.28 -93.16
N VAL A 5 3.51 -50.28 -92.45
CA VAL A 5 3.20 -50.61 -91.06
C VAL A 5 3.71 -49.48 -90.18
N VAL A 6 2.79 -48.73 -89.56
CA VAL A 6 3.08 -47.73 -88.55
C VAL A 6 3.11 -48.42 -87.18
N GLY A 7 4.26 -48.31 -86.52
CA GLY A 7 4.48 -48.81 -85.16
C GLY A 7 3.63 -48.11 -84.11
N ALA A 8 3.39 -48.82 -83.02
CA ALA A 8 2.54 -48.44 -81.90
C ALA A 8 3.00 -47.14 -81.22
N TYR A 9 2.13 -46.14 -81.18
CA TYR A 9 2.17 -45.07 -80.18
C TYR A 9 1.32 -45.50 -78.99
N CYS A 10 1.94 -45.64 -77.82
CA CYS A 10 1.24 -45.72 -76.54
C CYS A 10 0.47 -44.42 -76.31
N ALA A 11 -0.87 -44.48 -76.41
CA ALA A 11 -1.72 -43.43 -75.86
C ALA A 11 -1.71 -43.57 -74.33
N ALA A 12 -1.20 -42.55 -73.65
CA ALA A 12 -1.33 -42.44 -72.19
C ALA A 12 -2.82 -42.47 -71.82
N ILE A 13 -3.21 -43.50 -71.07
CA ILE A 13 -4.52 -43.57 -70.43
C ILE A 13 -4.56 -42.46 -69.38
N LEU A 14 -5.24 -41.36 -69.68
CA LEU A 14 -5.69 -40.43 -68.65
C LEU A 14 -6.61 -41.21 -67.69
N PRO A 15 -6.39 -41.13 -66.37
CA PRO A 15 -7.32 -41.73 -65.43
C PRO A 15 -8.68 -41.06 -65.61
N LYS A 16 -9.71 -41.87 -65.91
CA LYS A 16 -11.10 -41.43 -65.89
C LYS A 16 -11.41 -40.88 -64.49
N SER A 17 -12.04 -39.71 -64.41
CA SER A 17 -12.43 -39.11 -63.14
C SER A 17 -13.47 -39.97 -62.42
N ASP A 18 -13.38 -40.07 -61.10
CA ASP A 18 -14.30 -40.80 -60.20
C ASP A 18 -15.77 -40.32 -60.19
N TYR A 19 -16.16 -39.44 -61.11
CA TYR A 19 -17.50 -38.87 -61.23
C TYR A 19 -18.24 -39.35 -62.48
N ASP A 20 -18.11 -40.64 -62.80
CA ASP A 20 -18.86 -41.25 -63.89
C ASP A 20 -20.30 -41.54 -63.42
N PHE A 21 -21.24 -40.67 -63.80
CA PHE A 21 -22.65 -40.73 -63.41
C PHE A 21 -23.35 -42.04 -63.81
N ASP A 22 -22.78 -42.76 -64.79
CA ASP A 22 -23.31 -44.04 -65.26
C ASP A 22 -23.04 -45.19 -64.28
N VAL A 23 -21.98 -45.11 -63.46
CA VAL A 23 -21.71 -46.06 -62.36
C VAL A 23 -22.76 -45.92 -61.26
N PHE A 24 -23.15 -44.67 -60.96
CA PHE A 24 -24.16 -44.36 -59.94
C PHE A 24 -25.57 -44.85 -60.34
N ARG A 25 -25.87 -44.88 -61.64
CA ARG A 25 -27.14 -45.38 -62.17
C ARG A 25 -27.25 -46.90 -62.15
N GLN A 26 -26.12 -47.59 -62.28
CA GLN A 26 -26.06 -49.05 -62.16
C GLN A 26 -26.26 -49.49 -60.71
N GLU A 27 -25.64 -48.81 -59.74
CA GLU A 27 -25.83 -49.11 -58.31
C GLU A 27 -27.24 -48.80 -57.80
N LEU A 28 -27.93 -47.79 -58.34
CA LEU A 28 -29.31 -47.46 -57.98
C LEU A 28 -30.35 -48.46 -58.53
N ARG A 29 -30.04 -49.18 -59.61
CA ARG A 29 -30.95 -50.19 -60.20
C ARG A 29 -30.86 -51.54 -59.48
N GLU A 30 -29.72 -51.86 -58.88
CA GLU A 30 -29.50 -53.08 -58.12
C GLU A 30 -29.61 -52.84 -56.62
N GLY A 31 -30.81 -52.54 -56.11
CA GLY A 31 -30.94 -52.37 -54.66
C GLY A 31 -32.31 -52.01 -54.13
N SER A 32 -33.17 -53.02 -54.02
CA SER A 32 -34.26 -53.12 -53.04
C SER A 32 -33.74 -53.12 -51.58
N ARG A 33 -32.85 -52.18 -51.23
CA ARG A 33 -32.15 -52.08 -49.93
C ARG A 33 -32.21 -50.70 -49.28
N LEU A 34 -32.95 -49.74 -49.85
CA LEU A 34 -33.17 -48.44 -49.20
C LEU A 34 -34.00 -48.54 -47.90
N GLU A 35 -34.77 -49.61 -47.71
CA GLU A 35 -35.55 -49.84 -46.47
C GLU A 35 -34.72 -50.42 -45.30
N ARG A 36 -33.46 -50.80 -45.53
CA ARG A 36 -32.58 -51.38 -44.47
C ARG A 36 -31.32 -50.56 -44.18
N LEU A 37 -31.26 -49.32 -44.62
CA LEU A 37 -30.24 -48.41 -44.12
C LEU A 37 -30.63 -48.00 -42.69
N LYS A 38 -30.07 -48.70 -41.70
CA LYS A 38 -30.04 -48.20 -40.31
C LYS A 38 -29.58 -46.74 -40.35
N MET A 39 -30.25 -45.88 -39.60
CA MET A 39 -29.93 -44.44 -39.47
C MET A 39 -28.41 -44.20 -39.29
N GLU A 40 -27.73 -45.11 -38.61
CA GLU A 40 -26.27 -45.11 -38.41
C GLU A 40 -25.44 -45.14 -39.71
N CYS A 41 -25.87 -45.87 -40.75
CA CYS A 41 -25.19 -45.88 -42.05
C CYS A 41 -25.42 -44.58 -42.82
N PHE A 42 -26.59 -43.96 -42.65
CA PHE A 42 -26.90 -42.64 -43.19
C PHE A 42 -26.02 -41.55 -42.55
N PHE A 43 -25.84 -41.60 -41.22
CA PHE A 43 -24.90 -40.71 -40.51
C PHE A 43 -23.43 -40.99 -40.86
N LYS A 44 -23.03 -42.24 -41.10
CA LYS A 44 -21.68 -42.58 -41.60
C LYS A 44 -21.43 -42.04 -43.02
N LEU A 45 -22.42 -42.10 -43.90
CA LEU A 45 -22.36 -41.51 -45.24
C LEU A 45 -22.33 -39.98 -45.22
N LEU A 46 -23.04 -39.34 -44.29
CA LEU A 46 -22.98 -37.89 -44.06
C LEU A 46 -21.65 -37.43 -43.47
N ASN A 47 -21.04 -38.22 -42.57
CA ASN A 47 -19.74 -37.90 -41.99
C ASN A 47 -18.58 -38.04 -42.98
N GLN A 48 -18.72 -38.86 -44.03
CA GLN A 48 -17.69 -39.03 -45.06
C GLN A 48 -17.82 -38.06 -46.25
N ARG A 49 -18.97 -37.40 -46.44
CA ARG A 49 -19.18 -36.47 -47.56
C ARG A 49 -19.12 -35.00 -47.12
N LEU A 50 -17.99 -34.39 -47.48
CA LEU A 50 -17.77 -32.95 -47.66
C LEU A 50 -17.84 -32.08 -46.39
N ARG A 51 -16.83 -31.22 -46.24
CA ARG A 51 -16.70 -30.16 -45.23
C ARG A 51 -17.84 -29.14 -45.36
N PHE A 52 -19.01 -29.48 -44.86
CA PHE A 52 -20.15 -28.58 -44.73
C PHE A 52 -20.09 -27.80 -43.41
N GLY A 53 -18.89 -27.36 -42.99
CA GLY A 53 -18.72 -26.54 -41.79
C GLY A 53 -19.59 -25.29 -41.83
N TYR A 54 -19.71 -24.67 -43.01
CA TYR A 54 -20.57 -23.51 -43.24
C TYR A 54 -22.07 -23.84 -43.15
N LEU A 55 -22.53 -24.99 -43.62
CA LEU A 55 -23.94 -25.40 -43.50
C LEU A 55 -24.30 -25.79 -42.06
N LYS A 56 -23.36 -26.41 -41.32
CA LYS A 56 -23.50 -26.63 -39.88
C LYS A 56 -23.55 -25.29 -39.14
N PHE A 57 -22.70 -24.34 -39.51
CA PHE A 57 -22.72 -22.98 -38.98
C PHE A 57 -24.07 -22.29 -39.21
N PHE A 58 -24.55 -22.25 -40.46
CA PHE A 58 -25.85 -21.65 -40.77
C PHE A 58 -27.01 -22.39 -40.08
N ALA A 59 -26.92 -23.71 -39.91
CA ALA A 59 -27.93 -24.46 -39.15
C ALA A 59 -27.92 -24.10 -37.66
N VAL A 60 -26.74 -23.98 -37.04
CA VAL A 60 -26.55 -23.58 -35.63
C VAL A 60 -27.01 -22.13 -35.42
N GLU A 61 -26.59 -21.21 -36.29
CA GLU A 61 -27.00 -19.80 -36.30
C GLU A 61 -28.53 -19.67 -36.49
N ARG A 62 -29.12 -20.47 -37.39
CA ARG A 62 -30.57 -20.49 -37.59
C ARG A 62 -31.30 -20.98 -36.34
N VAL A 63 -30.78 -22.02 -35.68
CA VAL A 63 -31.32 -22.56 -34.44
C VAL A 63 -31.24 -21.52 -33.32
N GLU A 64 -30.09 -20.87 -33.16
CA GLU A 64 -29.90 -19.77 -32.21
C GLU A 64 -30.92 -18.65 -32.43
N ILE A 65 -31.06 -18.17 -33.67
CA ILE A 65 -32.01 -17.12 -34.03
C ILE A 65 -33.45 -17.54 -33.68
N ILE A 66 -33.84 -18.78 -34.01
CA ILE A 66 -35.18 -19.30 -33.71
C ILE A 66 -35.39 -19.36 -32.19
N PHE A 67 -34.44 -19.90 -31.42
CA PHE A 67 -34.54 -19.97 -29.96
C PHE A 67 -34.63 -18.58 -29.33
N ARG A 68 -33.76 -17.65 -29.74
CA ARG A 68 -33.79 -16.25 -29.27
C ARG A 68 -35.13 -15.59 -29.61
N GLN A 69 -35.64 -15.78 -30.82
CA GLN A 69 -36.92 -15.21 -31.23
C GLN A 69 -38.09 -15.79 -30.42
N GLN A 70 -38.15 -17.11 -30.24
CA GLN A 70 -39.21 -17.76 -29.47
C GLN A 70 -39.19 -17.33 -28.00
N LEU A 71 -38.02 -17.33 -27.36
CA LEU A 71 -37.87 -16.87 -25.97
C LEU A 71 -38.22 -15.38 -25.82
N ASN A 72 -37.83 -14.54 -26.79
CA ASN A 72 -38.18 -13.11 -26.78
C ASN A 72 -39.69 -12.88 -26.97
N ILE A 73 -40.35 -13.68 -27.82
CA ILE A 73 -41.80 -13.62 -27.99
C ILE A 73 -42.49 -14.03 -26.69
N LEU A 74 -42.05 -15.12 -26.05
CA LEU A 74 -42.60 -15.57 -24.76
C LEU A 74 -42.39 -14.55 -23.64
N ASN A 75 -41.25 -13.86 -23.62
CA ASN A 75 -40.97 -12.81 -22.64
C ASN A 75 -41.82 -11.54 -22.88
N LYS A 76 -42.13 -11.20 -24.14
CA LYS A 76 -42.94 -10.03 -24.50
C LYS A 76 -44.44 -10.24 -24.36
N THR A 77 -44.92 -11.47 -24.55
CA THR A 77 -46.34 -11.85 -24.50
C THR A 77 -46.86 -12.05 -23.09
N ASN A 78 -46.00 -12.52 -22.17
CA ASN A 78 -46.36 -12.65 -20.76
C ASN A 78 -46.15 -11.32 -20.03
N LYS A 79 -47.19 -10.50 -19.97
CA LYS A 79 -47.23 -9.31 -19.11
C LYS A 79 -48.33 -9.47 -18.08
N CYS A 80 -48.08 -9.03 -16.85
CA CYS A 80 -49.19 -8.84 -15.93
C CYS A 80 -50.02 -7.65 -16.42
N ASN A 81 -51.34 -7.82 -16.53
CA ASN A 81 -52.26 -6.82 -17.10
C ASN A 81 -52.56 -5.65 -16.14
N THR A 82 -51.93 -5.58 -14.98
CA THR A 82 -52.04 -4.48 -14.04
C THR A 82 -51.02 -3.39 -14.36
N ASP A 83 -51.33 -2.12 -14.12
CA ASP A 83 -50.41 -0.95 -14.23
C ASP A 83 -49.19 -1.02 -13.28
N GLU A 84 -48.91 -2.19 -12.73
CA GLU A 84 -47.82 -2.51 -11.83
C GLU A 84 -46.51 -2.63 -12.64
N LYS A 85 -45.63 -1.63 -12.46
CA LYS A 85 -44.27 -1.67 -13.00
C LYS A 85 -43.53 -2.89 -12.49
N GLU A 86 -42.73 -3.50 -13.39
CA GLU A 86 -41.82 -4.60 -13.06
C GLU A 86 -40.98 -4.23 -11.83
N PRO A 87 -40.86 -5.12 -10.83
CA PRO A 87 -40.16 -4.79 -9.61
C PRO A 87 -38.67 -4.58 -9.89
N ASP A 88 -38.13 -3.49 -9.35
CA ASP A 88 -36.73 -3.10 -9.58
C ASP A 88 -35.74 -4.13 -9.02
N GLU A 89 -34.55 -4.25 -9.60
CA GLU A 89 -33.53 -5.20 -9.13
C GLU A 89 -33.07 -4.88 -7.69
N GLU A 90 -33.07 -3.59 -7.32
CA GLU A 90 -32.81 -3.15 -5.95
C GLU A 90 -33.88 -3.63 -4.96
N LEU A 91 -35.15 -3.65 -5.37
CA LEU A 91 -36.27 -4.08 -4.53
C LEU A 91 -36.32 -5.60 -4.40
N THR A 92 -36.02 -6.31 -5.48
CA THR A 92 -36.09 -7.77 -5.52
C THR A 92 -34.85 -8.45 -4.97
N HIS A 93 -33.72 -7.75 -4.79
CA HIS A 93 -32.44 -8.34 -4.36
C HIS A 93 -32.09 -9.65 -5.11
N GLY A 94 -32.55 -9.76 -6.36
CA GLY A 94 -32.42 -10.98 -7.16
C GLY A 94 -33.11 -12.22 -6.58
N ILE A 95 -34.25 -12.12 -5.88
CA ILE A 95 -35.03 -13.26 -5.34
C ILE A 95 -35.22 -14.37 -6.38
N PHE A 96 -35.54 -13.99 -7.61
CA PHE A 96 -35.85 -14.92 -8.70
C PHE A 96 -34.62 -15.47 -9.44
N SER A 97 -33.40 -15.06 -9.06
CA SER A 97 -32.19 -15.49 -9.76
C SER A 97 -31.64 -16.83 -9.33
N TRP A 98 -31.22 -17.61 -10.32
CA TRP A 98 -30.56 -18.91 -10.21
C TRP A 98 -29.05 -18.81 -9.96
N SER A 99 -28.46 -17.61 -10.05
CA SER A 99 -27.02 -17.48 -9.87
C SER A 99 -26.59 -17.78 -8.42
N LEU A 100 -25.47 -18.50 -8.29
CA LEU A 100 -24.91 -18.87 -6.99
C LEU A 100 -24.57 -17.63 -6.16
N ASP A 101 -24.00 -16.59 -6.79
CA ASP A 101 -23.60 -15.36 -6.11
C ASP A 101 -24.80 -14.61 -5.57
N LYS A 102 -25.88 -14.45 -6.36
CA LYS A 102 -27.12 -13.82 -5.88
C LYS A 102 -27.76 -14.70 -4.81
N PHE A 103 -27.72 -16.02 -4.90
CA PHE A 103 -28.20 -16.92 -3.85
C PHE A 103 -27.42 -16.76 -2.53
N LEU A 104 -26.08 -16.73 -2.57
CA LEU A 104 -25.25 -16.55 -1.38
C LEU A 104 -25.45 -15.15 -0.77
N HIS A 105 -25.58 -14.12 -1.61
CA HIS A 105 -25.90 -12.77 -1.17
C HIS A 105 -27.27 -12.73 -0.46
N ARG A 106 -28.30 -13.41 -0.98
CA ARG A 106 -29.61 -13.51 -0.30
C ARG A 106 -29.53 -14.12 1.10
N ARG A 107 -28.56 -15.01 1.36
CA ARG A 107 -28.36 -15.63 2.68
C ARG A 107 -27.71 -14.71 3.71
N THR A 108 -27.05 -13.64 3.29
CA THR A 108 -26.46 -12.65 4.21
C THR A 108 -27.45 -11.56 4.59
N LEU A 109 -28.55 -11.44 3.83
CA LEU A 109 -29.64 -10.50 4.06
C LEU A 109 -30.56 -10.98 5.22
N ARG A 110 -31.23 -10.02 5.89
CA ARG A 110 -32.20 -10.30 6.95
C ARG A 110 -33.47 -10.95 6.38
N ASN A 111 -34.04 -11.93 7.11
CA ASN A 111 -35.15 -12.79 6.66
C ASN A 111 -36.43 -12.08 6.16
N PHE A 112 -36.63 -10.80 6.44
CA PHE A 112 -37.86 -10.06 6.12
C PHE A 112 -37.76 -9.17 4.87
N ILE A 113 -36.58 -9.06 4.23
CA ILE A 113 -36.36 -8.14 3.10
C ILE A 113 -37.25 -8.48 1.90
N PHE A 114 -37.61 -9.75 1.71
CA PHE A 114 -38.45 -10.19 0.59
C PHE A 114 -39.96 -10.01 0.85
N ILE A 115 -40.36 -9.72 2.09
CA ILE A 115 -41.77 -9.55 2.47
C ILE A 115 -42.37 -8.32 1.79
N GLU A 116 -41.58 -7.28 1.55
CA GLU A 116 -42.02 -6.07 0.85
C GLU A 116 -42.40 -6.35 -0.60
N VAL A 117 -41.65 -7.24 -1.28
CA VAL A 117 -41.96 -7.69 -2.64
C VAL A 117 -43.22 -8.55 -2.64
N LEU A 118 -43.33 -9.50 -1.70
CA LEU A 118 -44.49 -10.39 -1.61
C LEU A 118 -45.79 -9.68 -1.20
N LYS A 119 -45.70 -8.56 -0.47
CA LYS A 119 -46.87 -7.74 -0.09
C LYS A 119 -47.33 -6.79 -1.19
N LYS A 120 -46.42 -6.35 -2.06
CA LYS A 120 -46.69 -5.29 -3.05
C LYS A 120 -47.32 -5.82 -4.34
N PHE A 121 -47.13 -7.10 -4.66
CA PHE A 121 -47.60 -7.70 -5.91
C PHE A 121 -48.53 -8.89 -5.66
N SER A 122 -49.48 -9.09 -6.57
CA SER A 122 -50.34 -10.28 -6.52
C SER A 122 -49.56 -11.56 -6.85
N GLU A 123 -49.99 -12.70 -6.30
CA GLU A 123 -49.41 -14.02 -6.56
C GLU A 123 -49.29 -14.33 -8.06
N LYS A 124 -50.35 -14.04 -8.83
CA LYS A 124 -50.36 -14.24 -10.28
C LYS A 124 -49.33 -13.37 -11.01
N CYS A 125 -49.13 -12.13 -10.55
CA CYS A 125 -48.09 -11.27 -11.12
C CYS A 125 -46.69 -11.74 -10.72
N LEU A 126 -46.49 -12.19 -9.48
CA LEU A 126 -45.20 -12.73 -9.01
C LEU A 126 -44.80 -13.98 -9.79
N ASP A 127 -45.72 -14.89 -10.07
CA ASP A 127 -45.47 -16.06 -10.93
C ASP A 127 -45.10 -15.63 -12.35
N THR A 128 -45.77 -14.61 -12.88
CA THR A 128 -45.45 -14.05 -14.20
C THR A 128 -44.07 -13.40 -14.21
N TYR A 129 -43.71 -12.64 -13.17
CA TYR A 129 -42.40 -12.01 -13.05
C TYR A 129 -41.29 -13.05 -12.88
N LYS A 130 -41.51 -14.08 -12.05
CA LYS A 130 -40.60 -15.22 -11.91
C LYS A 130 -40.40 -15.90 -13.25
N PHE A 131 -41.48 -16.23 -13.95
CA PHE A 131 -41.40 -16.88 -15.26
C PHE A 131 -40.63 -16.03 -16.29
N ARG A 132 -40.85 -14.71 -16.31
CA ARG A 132 -40.07 -13.79 -17.17
C ARG A 132 -38.60 -13.74 -16.78
N TYR A 133 -38.31 -13.75 -15.49
CA TYR A 133 -36.93 -13.75 -14.98
C TYR A 133 -36.23 -15.07 -15.33
N ASP A 134 -36.90 -16.21 -15.16
CA ASP A 134 -36.46 -17.53 -15.58
C ASP A 134 -36.18 -17.55 -17.11
N LEU A 135 -37.06 -16.95 -17.92
CA LEU A 135 -36.83 -16.81 -19.37
C LEU A 135 -35.63 -15.92 -19.72
N LYS A 136 -35.37 -14.85 -18.96
CA LYS A 136 -34.18 -14.00 -19.14
C LYS A 136 -32.90 -14.76 -18.78
N GLU A 137 -32.90 -15.52 -17.70
CA GLU A 137 -31.75 -16.34 -17.30
C GLU A 137 -31.51 -17.51 -18.27
N LEU A 138 -32.58 -18.15 -18.76
CA LEU A 138 -32.49 -19.14 -19.84
C LEU A 138 -31.90 -18.54 -21.11
N LEU A 139 -32.32 -17.33 -21.49
CA LEU A 139 -31.75 -16.63 -22.64
C LEU A 139 -30.26 -16.30 -22.42
N GLY A 140 -29.88 -15.91 -21.20
CA GLY A 140 -28.47 -15.73 -20.83
C GLY A 140 -27.65 -17.02 -20.95
N LEU A 141 -28.20 -18.14 -20.48
CA LEU A 141 -27.56 -19.45 -20.59
C LEU A 141 -27.43 -19.90 -22.05
N VAL A 142 -28.47 -19.71 -22.85
CA VAL A 142 -28.45 -19.97 -24.30
C VAL A 142 -27.35 -19.15 -24.98
N ASN A 143 -27.23 -17.86 -24.64
CA ASN A 143 -26.16 -17.02 -25.19
C ASN A 143 -24.78 -17.55 -24.82
N LEU A 144 -24.54 -17.92 -23.56
CA LEU A 144 -23.25 -18.47 -23.12
C LEU A 144 -22.90 -19.79 -23.83
N VAL A 145 -23.90 -20.65 -24.07
CA VAL A 145 -23.72 -21.91 -24.80
C VAL A 145 -23.34 -21.63 -26.27
N PHE A 146 -24.00 -20.68 -26.93
CA PHE A 146 -23.67 -20.31 -28.30
C PHE A 146 -22.38 -19.50 -28.42
N ASP A 147 -22.09 -18.58 -27.50
CA ASP A 147 -20.84 -17.82 -27.45
C ASP A 147 -19.63 -18.76 -27.27
N GLY A 148 -19.77 -19.80 -26.43
CA GLY A 148 -18.76 -20.85 -26.26
C GLY A 148 -18.58 -21.73 -27.50
N LEU A 149 -19.63 -21.94 -28.29
CA LEU A 149 -19.53 -22.59 -29.61
C LEU A 149 -18.82 -21.72 -30.64
N TYR A 150 -18.96 -20.38 -30.54
CA TYR A 150 -18.36 -19.44 -31.48
C TYR A 150 -16.92 -19.03 -31.13
N SER A 151 -16.50 -19.11 -29.86
CA SER A 151 -15.17 -18.68 -29.41
C SER A 151 -14.02 -19.58 -29.88
N ASP A 152 -14.26 -20.89 -30.06
CA ASP A 152 -13.25 -21.88 -30.49
C ASP A 152 -13.30 -22.16 -32.01
N MET A 153 -13.91 -21.25 -32.78
CA MET A 153 -14.07 -21.36 -34.24
C MET A 153 -12.79 -21.04 -35.02
N SER A 154 -11.70 -21.77 -34.75
CA SER A 154 -10.55 -21.80 -35.64
C SER A 154 -10.70 -22.93 -36.67
N ASP A 155 -11.28 -22.57 -37.82
CA ASP A 155 -11.23 -23.20 -39.15
C ASP A 155 -11.59 -24.68 -39.39
N GLN A 156 -11.71 -25.56 -38.39
CA GLN A 156 -12.00 -26.98 -38.66
C GLN A 156 -12.98 -27.58 -37.63
N SER A 157 -14.26 -27.57 -38.04
CA SER A 157 -15.41 -28.26 -37.44
C SER A 157 -15.93 -27.75 -36.10
N ILE A 158 -17.23 -27.42 -36.08
CA ILE A 158 -18.00 -27.13 -34.87
C ILE A 158 -18.10 -28.44 -34.07
N ASP A 159 -17.45 -28.50 -32.92
CA ASP A 159 -17.57 -29.63 -31.99
C ASP A 159 -18.74 -29.40 -31.02
N ILE A 160 -19.93 -29.81 -31.47
CA ILE A 160 -21.18 -29.64 -30.72
C ILE A 160 -21.14 -30.49 -29.43
N GLU A 161 -20.49 -31.65 -29.46
CA GLU A 161 -20.52 -32.64 -28.37
C GLU A 161 -19.78 -32.13 -27.13
N THR A 162 -18.59 -31.55 -27.33
CA THR A 162 -17.76 -31.07 -26.22
C THR A 162 -18.24 -29.75 -25.62
N HIS A 163 -18.80 -28.85 -26.45
CA HIS A 163 -19.17 -27.49 -26.01
C HIS A 163 -20.65 -27.33 -25.64
N THR A 164 -21.54 -28.24 -26.04
CA THR A 164 -22.97 -28.18 -25.68
C THR A 164 -23.45 -29.40 -24.91
N GLU A 165 -23.25 -30.61 -25.45
CA GLU A 165 -23.84 -31.82 -24.90
C GLU A 165 -23.17 -32.20 -23.57
N LYS A 166 -21.83 -32.19 -23.53
CA LYS A 166 -21.09 -32.54 -22.33
C LYS A 166 -21.35 -31.60 -21.14
N PRO A 167 -21.33 -30.26 -21.26
CA PRO A 167 -21.70 -29.37 -20.16
C PRO A 167 -23.14 -29.59 -19.66
N ILE A 168 -24.08 -29.89 -20.55
CA ILE A 168 -25.48 -30.20 -20.20
C ILE A 168 -25.57 -31.53 -19.45
N LEU A 169 -24.84 -32.56 -19.91
CA LEU A 169 -24.75 -33.86 -19.24
C LEU A 169 -24.09 -33.74 -17.86
N ASP A 170 -22.97 -33.02 -17.77
CA ASP A 170 -22.26 -32.76 -16.52
C ASP A 170 -23.15 -31.98 -15.53
N ALA A 171 -23.87 -30.96 -15.99
CA ALA A 171 -24.86 -30.25 -15.17
C ALA A 171 -25.97 -31.18 -14.70
N ARG A 172 -26.45 -32.10 -15.55
CA ARG A 172 -27.46 -33.09 -15.19
C ARG A 172 -26.94 -34.10 -14.17
N GLU A 173 -25.68 -34.49 -14.25
CA GLU A 173 -25.04 -35.32 -13.22
C GLU A 173 -24.89 -34.58 -11.89
N LEU A 174 -24.50 -33.30 -11.92
CA LEU A 174 -24.43 -32.46 -10.72
C LEU A 174 -25.78 -32.32 -10.03
N LEU A 175 -26.88 -32.16 -10.79
CA LEU A 175 -28.23 -32.12 -10.25
C LEU A 175 -28.63 -33.45 -9.60
N LYS A 176 -28.22 -34.58 -10.20
CA LYS A 176 -28.44 -35.92 -9.62
C LYS A 176 -27.55 -36.21 -8.41
N LYS A 177 -26.51 -35.40 -8.15
CA LYS A 177 -25.57 -35.64 -7.04
C LYS A 177 -26.26 -35.64 -5.69
N GLN A 178 -27.28 -34.80 -5.49
CA GLN A 178 -28.03 -34.75 -4.23
C GLN A 178 -28.87 -36.03 -4.01
N GLU A 179 -29.57 -36.49 -5.05
CA GLU A 179 -30.30 -37.77 -5.03
C GLU A 179 -29.34 -38.95 -4.88
N ASN A 180 -28.19 -38.91 -5.53
CA ASN A 180 -27.15 -39.93 -5.42
C ASN A 180 -26.61 -40.01 -4.00
N ILE A 181 -26.34 -38.89 -3.33
CA ILE A 181 -25.90 -38.86 -1.93
C ILE A 181 -26.98 -39.42 -1.00
N GLU A 182 -28.26 -39.08 -1.22
CA GLU A 182 -29.35 -39.59 -0.38
C GLU A 182 -29.58 -41.10 -0.59
N ASN A 183 -29.52 -41.56 -1.84
CA ASN A 183 -29.64 -42.97 -2.19
C ASN A 183 -28.45 -43.79 -1.69
N GLU A 184 -27.24 -43.24 -1.79
CA GLU A 184 -26.02 -43.84 -1.24
C GLU A 184 -26.09 -43.89 0.29
N TYR A 185 -26.58 -42.84 0.95
CA TYR A 185 -26.82 -42.83 2.39
C TYR A 185 -27.82 -43.91 2.79
N LYS A 186 -28.97 -44.02 2.10
CA LYS A 186 -29.98 -45.07 2.36
C LYS A 186 -29.39 -46.47 2.18
N ARG A 187 -28.61 -46.69 1.11
CA ARG A 187 -27.94 -47.95 0.82
C ARG A 187 -26.87 -48.30 1.87
N ASN A 188 -26.04 -47.33 2.25
CA ASN A 188 -25.01 -47.51 3.27
C ASN A 188 -25.64 -47.77 4.64
N LYS A 189 -26.73 -47.08 4.97
CA LYS A 189 -27.50 -47.31 6.20
C LYS A 189 -28.11 -48.72 6.23
N SER A 190 -28.70 -49.20 5.13
CA SER A 190 -29.23 -50.56 5.06
C SER A 190 -28.15 -51.61 5.19
N ILE A 191 -27.01 -51.43 4.51
CA ILE A 191 -25.85 -52.33 4.62
C ILE A 191 -25.29 -52.32 6.04
N PHE A 192 -25.14 -51.15 6.65
CA PHE A 192 -24.67 -51.03 8.02
C PHE A 192 -25.61 -51.73 9.01
N THR A 193 -26.93 -51.55 8.84
CA THR A 193 -27.94 -52.22 9.68
C THR A 193 -27.88 -53.74 9.53
N GLN A 194 -27.71 -54.24 8.29
CA GLN A 194 -27.53 -55.68 8.02
C GLN A 194 -26.25 -56.22 8.67
N LEU A 195 -25.14 -55.50 8.59
CA LEU A 195 -23.86 -55.91 9.17
C LEU A 195 -23.88 -55.87 10.70
N VAL A 196 -24.52 -54.87 11.32
CA VAL A 196 -24.72 -54.80 12.77
C VAL A 196 -25.63 -55.92 13.25
N ASN A 197 -26.72 -56.21 12.54
CA ASN A 197 -27.59 -57.34 12.87
C ASN A 197 -26.86 -58.68 12.71
N ALA A 198 -26.04 -58.83 11.66
CA ALA A 198 -25.19 -60.00 11.50
C ALA A 198 -24.17 -60.12 12.65
N GLN A 199 -23.61 -59.00 13.12
CA GLN A 199 -22.70 -58.98 14.27
C GLN A 199 -23.40 -59.36 15.58
N LEU A 200 -24.64 -58.92 15.80
CA LEU A 200 -25.45 -59.22 16.98
C LEU A 200 -25.93 -60.69 17.01
N LEU A 201 -26.19 -61.28 15.83
CA LEU A 201 -26.64 -62.67 15.69
C LEU A 201 -25.49 -63.69 15.73
N MET A 202 -24.23 -63.25 15.65
CA MET A 202 -23.06 -64.12 15.76
C MET A 202 -22.78 -64.44 17.24
N SER A 203 -22.79 -65.72 17.63
CA SER A 203 -22.49 -66.12 19.01
C SER A 203 -21.03 -65.81 19.37
N GLN A 204 -20.79 -65.29 20.58
CA GLN A 204 -19.48 -64.81 21.05
C GLN A 204 -18.34 -65.86 21.03
N ARG A 205 -18.64 -67.16 20.90
CA ARG A 205 -17.64 -68.22 21.06
C ARG A 205 -17.06 -68.79 19.78
N GLN A 206 -17.74 -68.73 18.63
CA GLN A 206 -17.30 -69.51 17.45
C GLN A 206 -16.45 -68.77 16.42
N HIS A 207 -16.42 -67.43 16.36
CA HIS A 207 -15.63 -66.76 15.30
C HIS A 207 -15.04 -65.39 15.66
N ARG A 208 -13.97 -65.34 16.46
CA ARG A 208 -13.17 -64.11 16.62
C ARG A 208 -12.60 -63.58 15.30
N GLN A 209 -12.18 -64.48 14.39
CA GLN A 209 -11.64 -64.09 13.08
C GLN A 209 -12.70 -63.49 12.15
N SER A 210 -13.95 -63.98 12.17
CA SER A 210 -15.03 -63.37 11.37
C SER A 210 -15.43 -62.00 11.92
N HIS A 211 -15.43 -61.81 13.24
CA HIS A 211 -15.65 -60.50 13.85
C HIS A 211 -14.58 -59.47 13.46
N ILE A 212 -13.31 -59.88 13.41
CA ILE A 212 -12.22 -59.00 12.96
C ILE A 212 -12.39 -58.65 11.48
N ALA A 213 -12.69 -59.62 10.61
CA ALA A 213 -12.90 -59.39 9.19
C ALA A 213 -14.14 -58.52 8.89
N LEU A 214 -15.21 -58.68 9.67
CA LEU A 214 -16.43 -57.87 9.58
C LEU A 214 -16.17 -56.43 10.03
N LYS A 215 -15.45 -56.27 11.16
CA LYS A 215 -15.04 -54.96 11.68
C LYS A 215 -14.14 -54.23 10.69
N MET A 216 -13.14 -54.92 10.13
CA MET A 216 -12.24 -54.35 9.13
C MET A 216 -13.02 -53.93 7.87
N ASN A 217 -13.95 -54.75 7.38
CA ASN A 217 -14.84 -54.38 6.27
C ASN A 217 -15.72 -53.16 6.56
N LEU A 218 -16.24 -53.03 7.78
CA LEU A 218 -17.01 -51.87 8.22
C LEU A 218 -16.14 -50.61 8.22
N GLU A 219 -14.94 -50.70 8.81
CA GLU A 219 -13.97 -49.59 8.84
C GLU A 219 -13.57 -49.16 7.43
N THR A 220 -13.26 -50.10 6.53
CA THR A 220 -12.92 -49.82 5.13
C THR A 220 -14.08 -49.17 4.37
N LYS A 221 -15.32 -49.66 4.51
CA LYS A 221 -16.50 -49.06 3.85
C LYS A 221 -16.86 -47.69 4.39
N ILE A 222 -16.65 -47.45 5.69
CA ILE A 222 -16.83 -46.13 6.30
C ILE A 222 -15.76 -45.15 5.76
N LEU A 223 -14.50 -45.60 5.67
CA LEU A 223 -13.38 -44.79 5.16
C LEU A 223 -13.58 -44.35 3.71
N TYR A 224 -14.12 -45.23 2.85
CA TYR A 224 -14.38 -44.94 1.44
C TYR A 224 -15.75 -44.33 1.16
N SER A 225 -16.55 -44.01 2.19
CA SER A 225 -17.84 -43.36 1.98
C SER A 225 -17.66 -41.86 1.72
N HIS A 226 -18.43 -41.32 0.77
CA HIS A 226 -18.45 -39.88 0.49
C HIS A 226 -18.96 -39.01 1.66
N LEU A 227 -19.41 -39.65 2.75
CA LEU A 227 -19.79 -39.02 4.02
C LEU A 227 -18.56 -38.64 4.87
N TRP A 228 -17.41 -39.29 4.65
CA TRP A 228 -16.19 -39.02 5.41
C TRP A 228 -15.46 -37.77 4.90
N ASP A 229 -15.42 -37.55 3.58
CA ASP A 229 -14.74 -36.40 2.98
C ASP A 229 -15.14 -35.04 3.61
N PRO A 230 -16.44 -34.75 3.86
CA PRO A 230 -16.84 -33.49 4.49
C PRO A 230 -16.44 -33.40 5.96
N ILE A 231 -16.39 -34.53 6.67
CA ILE A 231 -15.98 -34.59 8.09
C ILE A 231 -14.47 -34.37 8.19
N GLU A 232 -13.69 -35.10 7.39
CA GLU A 232 -12.24 -34.96 7.32
C GLU A 232 -11.85 -33.53 6.91
N ARG A 233 -12.47 -32.97 5.87
CA ARG A 233 -12.24 -31.57 5.47
C ARG A 233 -12.56 -30.59 6.61
N ARG A 234 -13.62 -30.80 7.39
CA ARG A 234 -13.90 -29.95 8.57
C ARG A 234 -12.81 -30.05 9.63
N TYR A 235 -12.31 -31.25 9.92
CA TYR A 235 -11.22 -31.44 10.88
C TYR A 235 -9.92 -30.80 10.39
N GLN A 236 -9.56 -30.99 9.12
CA GLN A 236 -8.39 -30.35 8.51
C GLN A 236 -8.51 -28.83 8.59
N LEU A 237 -9.65 -28.26 8.20
CA LEU A 237 -9.91 -26.81 8.30
C LEU A 237 -9.79 -26.30 9.74
N ASN A 238 -10.33 -27.04 10.71
CA ASN A 238 -10.27 -26.65 12.12
C ASN A 238 -8.85 -26.73 12.68
N TRP A 239 -8.09 -27.74 12.26
CA TRP A 239 -6.68 -27.86 12.60
C TRP A 239 -5.86 -26.69 12.04
N TYR A 240 -6.05 -26.34 10.77
CA TYR A 240 -5.40 -25.17 10.16
C TYR A 240 -5.76 -23.87 10.87
N ARG A 241 -7.04 -23.65 11.20
CA ARG A 241 -7.50 -22.48 11.98
C ARG A 241 -6.82 -22.41 13.34
N THR A 242 -6.74 -23.53 14.05
CA THR A 242 -6.06 -23.61 15.36
C THR A 242 -4.58 -23.30 15.22
N LYS A 243 -3.91 -23.84 14.21
CA LYS A 243 -2.49 -23.58 13.95
C LYS A 243 -2.23 -22.11 13.62
N LEU A 244 -3.08 -21.52 12.79
CA LEU A 244 -3.03 -20.10 12.45
C LEU A 244 -3.22 -19.23 13.70
N HIS A 245 -4.20 -19.54 14.55
CA HIS A 245 -4.44 -18.82 15.79
C HIS A 245 -3.25 -18.91 16.76
N GLN A 246 -2.62 -20.08 16.90
CA GLN A 246 -1.39 -20.23 17.70
C GLN A 246 -0.24 -19.36 17.17
N THR A 247 -0.07 -19.31 15.84
CA THR A 247 0.95 -18.45 15.22
C THR A 247 0.65 -16.98 15.45
N GLN A 248 -0.62 -16.58 15.33
CA GLN A 248 -1.05 -15.21 15.60
C GLN A 248 -0.74 -14.81 17.04
N LEU A 249 -1.10 -15.63 18.03
CA LEU A 249 -0.79 -15.37 19.44
C LEU A 249 0.71 -15.20 19.68
N LYS A 250 1.56 -16.00 19.03
CA LYS A 250 3.03 -15.84 19.11
C LYS A 250 3.48 -14.49 18.56
N MET A 251 2.93 -14.07 17.42
CA MET A 251 3.24 -12.77 16.82
C MET A 251 2.76 -11.61 17.70
N GLU A 252 1.57 -11.70 18.29
CA GLU A 252 1.03 -10.69 19.21
C GLU A 252 1.89 -10.54 20.47
N ILE A 253 2.36 -11.67 21.04
CA ILE A 253 3.29 -11.64 22.18
C ILE A 253 4.59 -10.94 21.80
N MET A 254 5.15 -11.27 20.64
CA MET A 254 6.38 -10.66 20.14
C MET A 254 6.19 -9.16 19.87
N GLN A 255 5.08 -8.77 19.26
CA GLN A 255 4.72 -7.38 19.02
C GLN A 255 4.56 -6.61 20.34
N LYS A 256 3.92 -7.20 21.34
CA LYS A 256 3.79 -6.59 22.67
C LYS A 256 5.15 -6.38 23.34
N SER A 257 6.08 -7.34 23.19
CA SER A 257 7.46 -7.21 23.65
C SER A 257 8.18 -6.05 22.95
N PHE A 258 8.09 -5.96 21.62
CA PHE A 258 8.67 -4.86 20.86
C PHE A 258 8.08 -3.50 21.24
N ASN A 259 6.76 -3.42 21.39
CA ASN A 259 6.11 -2.18 21.83
C ASN A 259 6.56 -1.77 23.24
N SER A 260 6.73 -2.73 24.15
CA SER A 260 7.28 -2.45 25.49
C SER A 260 8.70 -1.89 25.41
N ASN A 261 9.55 -2.46 24.55
CA ASN A 261 10.91 -2.00 24.34
C ASN A 261 10.94 -0.59 23.73
N ILE A 262 10.13 -0.35 22.69
CA ILE A 262 9.99 0.97 22.05
C ILE A 262 9.55 2.01 23.10
N ASN A 263 8.55 1.69 23.92
CA ASN A 263 8.10 2.59 24.98
C ASN A 263 9.20 2.87 26.02
N ALA A 264 10.01 1.88 26.37
CA ALA A 264 11.14 2.07 27.26
C ALA A 264 12.22 2.98 26.64
N PHE A 265 12.53 2.79 25.35
CA PHE A 265 13.44 3.68 24.61
C PHE A 265 12.90 5.11 24.53
N MET A 266 11.63 5.30 24.18
CA MET A 266 11.00 6.61 24.12
C MET A 266 11.07 7.35 25.46
N ARG A 267 10.86 6.65 26.58
CA ARG A 267 11.02 7.25 27.92
C ARG A 267 12.45 7.69 28.19
N ARG A 268 13.44 6.85 27.87
CA ARG A 268 14.86 7.20 28.04
C ARG A 268 15.26 8.40 27.19
N THR A 269 14.84 8.44 25.93
CA THR A 269 15.12 9.57 25.04
C THR A 269 14.48 10.85 25.56
N PHE A 270 13.25 10.79 26.06
CA PHE A 270 12.59 11.94 26.68
C PHE A 270 13.31 12.43 27.94
N GLU A 271 13.78 11.52 28.79
CA GLU A 271 14.58 11.85 29.97
C GLU A 271 15.94 12.48 29.60
N GLU A 272 16.61 11.94 28.57
CA GLU A 272 17.86 12.50 28.03
C GLU A 272 17.65 13.91 27.45
N GLU A 273 16.59 14.11 26.67
CA GLU A 273 16.24 15.42 26.11
C GLU A 273 15.96 16.45 27.21
N ARG A 274 15.20 16.04 28.24
CA ARG A 274 14.94 16.88 29.42
C ARG A 274 16.23 17.23 30.18
N CYS A 275 17.10 16.24 30.39
CA CYS A 275 18.39 16.45 31.05
C CYS A 275 19.28 17.40 30.23
N SER A 276 19.36 17.18 28.92
CA SER A 276 20.09 18.03 27.99
C SER A 276 19.59 19.47 28.01
N SER A 277 18.27 19.67 27.94
CA SER A 277 17.66 21.00 28.06
C SER A 277 18.03 21.67 29.38
N SER A 278 17.92 20.96 30.50
CA SER A 278 18.26 21.50 31.82
C SER A 278 19.75 21.85 31.95
N CYS A 279 20.64 21.03 31.37
CA CYS A 279 22.07 21.32 31.32
C CYS A 279 22.36 22.57 30.48
N MET A 280 21.72 22.70 29.33
CA MET A 280 21.84 23.89 28.48
C MET A 280 21.36 25.15 29.20
N ASP A 281 20.20 25.10 29.87
CA ASP A 281 19.70 26.22 30.67
C ASP A 281 20.69 26.61 31.78
N PHE A 282 21.27 25.62 32.47
CA PHE A 282 22.31 25.86 33.47
C PHE A 282 23.52 26.57 32.85
N PHE A 283 24.04 26.07 31.71
CA PHE A 283 25.16 26.72 31.03
C PHE A 283 24.83 28.13 30.57
N TYR A 284 23.65 28.38 30.01
CA TYR A 284 23.22 29.72 29.63
C TYR A 284 23.14 30.66 30.82
N THR A 285 22.54 30.23 31.94
CA THR A 285 22.49 31.06 33.15
C THR A 285 23.88 31.33 33.73
N MET A 286 24.79 30.37 33.65
CA MET A 286 26.17 30.53 34.12
C MET A 286 26.96 31.49 33.24
N ILE A 287 26.83 31.37 31.91
CA ILE A 287 27.42 32.30 30.94
C ILE A 287 26.91 33.71 31.20
N GLU A 288 25.61 33.89 31.46
CA GLU A 288 25.04 35.21 31.71
C GLU A 288 25.56 35.82 33.01
N LYS A 289 25.68 35.02 34.09
CA LYS A 289 26.34 35.45 35.33
C LYS A 289 27.79 35.89 35.12
N LEU A 290 28.55 35.13 34.32
CA LEU A 290 29.93 35.48 33.99
C LEU A 290 30.00 36.80 33.19
N LYS A 291 29.11 37.02 32.23
CA LYS A 291 29.03 38.30 31.50
C LYS A 291 28.74 39.47 32.42
N ILE A 292 27.76 39.33 33.32
CA ILE A 292 27.42 40.36 34.30
C ILE A 292 28.63 40.66 35.20
N ASN A 293 29.33 39.64 35.67
CA ASN A 293 30.53 39.83 36.49
C ASN A 293 31.67 40.52 35.74
N ILE A 294 31.88 40.18 34.46
CA ILE A 294 32.88 40.86 33.61
C ILE A 294 32.52 42.34 33.45
N GLN A 295 31.26 42.65 33.15
CA GLN A 295 30.79 44.04 33.04
C GLN A 295 30.93 44.81 34.36
N ALA A 296 30.61 44.19 35.49
CA ALA A 296 30.78 44.79 36.82
C ALA A 296 32.26 45.06 37.15
N MET A 297 33.16 44.14 36.79
CA MET A 297 34.60 44.34 36.97
C MET A 297 35.14 45.43 36.04
N GLN A 298 34.67 45.48 34.78
CA GLN A 298 35.08 46.48 33.82
C GLN A 298 34.65 47.89 34.25
N THR A 299 33.38 48.06 34.63
CA THR A 299 32.87 49.35 35.15
C THR A 299 33.60 49.79 36.41
N LYS A 300 33.94 48.86 37.32
CA LYS A 300 34.75 49.17 38.50
C LYS A 300 36.16 49.63 38.11
N TYR A 301 36.80 48.94 37.18
CA TYR A 301 38.13 49.29 36.69
C TYR A 301 38.14 50.67 36.02
N ASP A 302 37.15 50.96 35.18
CA ASP A 302 36.99 52.26 34.53
C ASP A 302 36.81 53.38 35.58
N THR A 303 35.99 53.13 36.60
CA THR A 303 35.78 54.09 37.71
C THR A 303 37.07 54.33 38.51
N ASP A 304 37.79 53.27 38.87
CA ASP A 304 39.05 53.37 39.62
C ASP A 304 40.14 54.07 38.78
N TYR A 305 40.17 53.80 37.47
CA TYR A 305 41.07 54.45 36.52
C TYR A 305 40.79 55.95 36.40
N GLU A 306 39.53 56.34 36.19
CA GLU A 306 39.13 57.75 36.15
C GLU A 306 39.49 58.47 37.45
N GLN A 307 39.28 57.84 38.61
CA GLN A 307 39.68 58.41 39.90
C GLN A 307 41.20 58.60 40.01
N ALA A 308 41.99 57.63 39.57
CA ALA A 308 43.45 57.71 39.58
C ALA A 308 43.95 58.80 38.62
N GLU A 309 43.38 58.88 37.42
CA GLU A 309 43.71 59.90 36.42
C GLU A 309 43.35 61.30 36.93
N ASN A 310 42.18 61.49 37.54
CA ASN A 310 41.78 62.74 38.17
C ASN A 310 42.74 63.17 39.28
N LYS A 311 43.16 62.24 40.15
CA LYS A 311 44.19 62.51 41.18
C LYS A 311 45.53 62.91 40.56
N LEU A 312 45.94 62.23 39.50
CA LEU A 312 47.20 62.50 38.80
C LEU A 312 47.16 63.88 38.14
N ASN A 313 46.05 64.24 37.49
CA ASN A 313 45.83 65.56 36.90
C ASN A 313 45.84 66.67 37.96
N LEU A 314 45.18 66.47 39.10
CA LEU A 314 45.25 67.40 40.24
C LEU A 314 46.70 67.58 40.74
N LYS A 315 47.47 66.49 40.86
CA LYS A 315 48.87 66.56 41.28
C LYS A 315 49.74 67.26 40.24
N ARG A 316 49.53 67.02 38.94
CA ARG A 316 50.20 67.76 37.86
C ARG A 316 49.91 69.25 37.94
N MET A 317 48.65 69.66 38.12
CA MET A 317 48.30 71.08 38.32
C MET A 317 48.96 71.68 39.55
N GLN A 318 49.03 70.95 40.66
CA GLN A 318 49.71 71.41 41.88
C GLN A 318 51.22 71.61 41.65
N ILE A 319 51.87 70.67 40.95
CA ILE A 319 53.29 70.78 40.57
C ILE A 319 53.52 71.99 39.66
N GLU A 320 52.66 72.19 38.65
CA GLU A 320 52.76 73.34 37.74
C GLU A 320 52.65 74.66 38.52
N LYS A 321 51.69 74.75 39.44
CA LYS A 321 51.54 75.91 40.32
C LYS A 321 52.76 76.15 41.21
N LEU A 322 53.36 75.11 41.76
CA LEU A 322 54.60 75.22 42.55
C LEU A 322 55.79 75.67 41.68
N LYS A 323 55.90 75.18 40.45
CA LYS A 323 56.91 75.64 39.50
C LYS A 323 56.74 77.13 39.17
N ASP A 324 55.50 77.58 38.96
CA ASP A 324 55.21 78.99 38.72
C ASP A 324 55.53 79.87 39.94
N GLN A 325 55.20 79.39 41.15
CA GLN A 325 55.58 80.07 42.39
C GLN A 325 57.10 80.13 42.56
N GLN A 326 57.82 79.05 42.27
CA GLN A 326 59.27 79.02 42.32
C GLN A 326 59.88 79.99 41.31
N ARG A 327 59.36 80.03 40.07
CA ARG A 327 59.78 81.00 39.05
C ARG A 327 59.56 82.43 39.53
N TYR A 328 58.37 82.74 40.02
CA TYR A 328 58.05 84.06 40.58
C TYR A 328 59.00 84.47 41.72
N GLN A 329 59.24 83.57 42.68
CA GLN A 329 60.17 83.81 43.78
C GLN A 329 61.61 84.00 43.29
N SER A 330 62.06 83.20 42.32
CA SER A 330 63.39 83.35 41.72
C SER A 330 63.56 84.71 41.03
N GLU A 331 62.54 85.17 40.30
CA GLU A 331 62.51 86.50 39.69
C GLU A 331 62.48 87.62 40.75
N GLN A 332 61.80 87.42 41.87
CA GLN A 332 61.87 88.38 43.00
C GLN A 332 63.25 88.41 43.64
N ILE A 333 63.87 87.25 43.86
CA ILE A 333 65.23 87.17 44.41
C ILE A 333 66.21 87.90 43.49
N ILE A 334 66.12 87.69 42.17
CA ILE A 334 66.95 88.41 41.20
C ILE A 334 66.72 89.93 41.32
N ARG A 335 65.46 90.39 41.35
CA ARG A 335 65.13 91.81 41.56
C ARG A 335 65.71 92.37 42.86
N PHE A 336 65.64 91.63 43.96
CA PHE A 336 66.23 92.07 45.23
C PHE A 336 67.76 92.11 45.17
N HIS A 337 68.41 91.17 44.46
CA HIS A 337 69.87 91.23 44.26
C HIS A 337 70.26 92.44 43.42
N GLU A 338 69.54 92.74 42.34
CA GLU A 338 69.74 93.95 41.53
C GLU A 338 69.54 95.23 42.36
N GLU A 339 68.54 95.25 43.26
CA GLU A 339 68.28 96.38 44.16
C GLU A 339 69.37 96.55 45.23
N ILE A 340 69.87 95.44 45.80
CA ILE A 340 71.00 95.44 46.74
C ILE A 340 72.29 95.88 46.05
N GLU A 341 72.57 95.42 44.83
CA GLU A 341 73.72 95.88 44.05
C GLU A 341 73.61 97.36 43.70
N ALA A 342 72.42 97.83 43.30
CA ALA A 342 72.18 99.25 43.08
C ALA A 342 72.39 100.07 44.36
N MET A 343 71.96 99.58 45.53
CA MET A 343 72.24 100.20 46.83
C MET A 343 73.73 100.17 47.19
N ARG A 344 74.43 99.05 46.99
CA ARG A 344 75.89 98.96 47.19
C ARG A 344 76.65 99.93 46.28
N ILE A 345 76.27 100.04 45.02
CA ILE A 345 76.87 101.01 44.08
C ILE A 345 76.61 102.44 44.56
N ARG A 346 75.41 102.74 45.10
CA ARG A 346 75.11 104.04 45.73
C ARG A 346 75.97 104.29 46.97
N GLU A 347 76.16 103.29 47.83
CA GLU A 347 77.00 103.38 49.03
C GLU A 347 78.49 103.53 48.69
N ILE A 348 79.00 102.79 47.70
CA ILE A 348 80.38 102.92 47.21
C ILE A 348 80.58 104.31 46.62
N LYS A 349 79.65 104.82 45.80
CA LYS A 349 79.72 106.20 45.30
C LYS A 349 79.65 107.24 46.42
N ALA A 350 78.89 106.98 47.49
CA ALA A 350 78.85 107.85 48.66
C ALA A 350 80.17 107.82 49.45
N LYS A 351 80.80 106.65 49.60
CA LYS A 351 82.12 106.48 50.23
C LYS A 351 83.25 107.05 49.39
N GLU A 352 83.27 106.84 48.07
CA GLU A 352 84.22 107.48 47.15
C GLU A 352 84.08 109.00 47.15
N LYS A 353 82.86 109.52 47.31
CA LYS A 353 82.65 110.97 47.48
C LYS A 353 83.24 111.46 48.81
N GLN A 354 83.06 110.71 49.90
CA GLN A 354 83.68 111.01 51.20
C GLN A 354 85.21 110.89 51.17
N GLU A 355 85.77 109.92 50.46
CA GLU A 355 87.22 109.74 50.30
C GLU A 355 87.85 110.79 49.37
N ARG A 356 87.15 111.22 48.30
CA ARG A 356 87.57 112.37 47.49
C ARG A 356 87.55 113.66 48.29
N GLU A 357 86.52 113.89 49.11
CA GLU A 357 86.45 115.02 50.03
C GLU A 357 87.54 114.97 51.13
N ALA A 358 87.99 113.77 51.54
CA ALA A 358 89.10 113.60 52.48
C ALA A 358 90.49 113.75 51.82
N ALA A 359 90.65 113.29 50.58
CA ALA A 359 91.90 113.42 49.80
C ALA A 359 92.13 114.86 49.29
N GLU A 360 91.07 115.61 48.98
CA GLU A 360 91.16 117.05 48.70
C GLU A 360 91.58 117.86 49.94
N LYS A 361 91.25 117.39 51.15
CA LYS A 361 91.74 118.01 52.40
C LYS A 361 93.20 117.71 52.73
N MET A 362 93.79 116.61 52.22
CA MET A 362 95.20 116.27 52.44
C MET A 362 96.18 116.85 51.40
N LYS A 363 95.72 117.32 50.23
CA LYS A 363 96.58 117.96 49.20
C LYS A 363 96.75 119.47 49.34
N VAL A 364 96.07 120.12 50.28
CA VAL A 364 96.11 121.59 50.50
C VAL A 364 97.01 122.00 51.67
N GLY A 365 97.68 121.06 52.35
CA GLY A 365 98.42 121.33 53.59
C GLY A 365 99.95 121.47 53.52
N SER A 366 100.63 121.20 52.39
CA SER A 366 102.09 121.06 52.38
C SER A 366 102.85 121.92 51.36
N ASN A 367 102.30 123.09 51.03
CA ASN A 367 103.03 124.17 50.35
C ASN A 367 102.68 125.50 51.01
N GLN A 368 103.24 125.75 52.21
CA GLN A 368 103.56 127.10 52.68
C GLN A 368 104.34 127.07 54.01
N ILE A 369 105.44 127.83 54.02
CA ILE A 369 106.19 128.36 55.16
C ILE A 369 107.46 127.58 55.54
N GLU A 370 108.47 127.70 54.68
CA GLU A 370 109.76 128.26 55.12
C GLU A 370 109.54 129.70 55.61
N THR A 371 109.93 130.03 56.85
CA THR A 371 110.57 131.30 57.26
C THR A 371 110.82 131.34 58.78
N ASN A 372 112.01 131.85 59.14
CA ASN A 372 112.55 132.22 60.47
C ASN A 372 113.21 131.08 61.30
N ILE A 373 114.55 130.90 61.19
CA ILE A 373 115.67 131.61 61.85
C ILE A 373 115.84 131.17 63.32
N LEU A 374 116.82 130.30 63.61
CA LEU A 374 118.15 130.61 64.17
C LEU A 374 118.98 129.33 64.35
#